data_AF-A0A1V5XKV9-F1
#
_entry.id   AF-A0A1V5XKV9-F1
#
_cell.length_a   1.000
_cell.length_b   1.000
_cell.length_c   1.000
_cell.angle_alpha   90.00
_cell.angle_beta   90.00
_cell.angle_gamma   90.00
#
_symmetry.space_group_name_H-M   'P 1'
#
loop_
_entity.id
_entity.type
_entity.pdbx_description
1 polymer ?
#
loop_
_entity_poly.entity_id
_entity_poly.type
_entity_poly.pdbx_seq_one_letter_code
_entity_poly.pdbx_strand_id
1 'polypeptide(L)'
;MNRYVSWLWLALACCTLFGCQRCSGNPYQGDAILADAAAAPSLEPTDQPIPEAFQKDALWNQAMQSEDDIDLASLADREGASGLLDALEVGGKVGQTALAALPMADDAPVAFRRLSQLVLLTQGSAQQRVMQTIFSIAETPIHRGEPIDDGGAELCAMALTRLVQDSKTPAPLRSLAISTLRLPAFVVFVDASTNPMTPGAPPGSASVDGP
;
A
#
# COMPACT_ATOMS: atom_id res chain seq x y z
N MET A 1 17.06 33.61 69.71
CA MET A 1 17.67 34.87 69.28
C MET A 1 17.42 35.06 67.78
N ASN A 2 16.84 36.22 67.42
CA ASN A 2 16.84 36.98 66.14
C ASN A 2 16.77 36.21 64.81
N ARG A 3 15.70 36.30 64.00
CA ARG A 3 15.13 37.44 63.20
C ARG A 3 16.02 37.94 62.05
N TYR A 4 15.36 38.12 60.89
CA TYR A 4 15.61 38.99 59.71
C TYR A 4 15.85 38.24 58.39
N VAL A 5 14.81 38.08 57.53
CA VAL A 5 14.28 39.01 56.49
C VAL A 5 15.18 38.96 55.25
N SER A 6 14.77 38.27 54.17
CA SER A 6 14.10 38.80 52.96
C SER A 6 14.82 40.06 52.42
N TRP A 7 15.21 40.13 51.15
CA TRP A 7 14.58 40.98 50.13
C TRP A 7 15.34 40.80 48.81
N LEU A 8 14.56 40.65 47.72
CA LEU A 8 14.82 41.06 46.32
C LEU A 8 15.91 40.36 45.49
N TRP A 9 15.53 39.51 44.52
CA TRP A 9 15.03 39.81 43.15
C TRP A 9 16.14 40.32 42.21
N LEU A 10 16.64 39.47 41.30
CA LEU A 10 16.47 39.58 39.83
C LEU A 10 17.43 38.63 39.08
N ALA A 11 16.97 38.17 37.92
CA ALA A 11 17.66 37.40 36.88
C ALA A 11 17.79 35.89 37.20
N LEU A 12 17.37 34.95 36.37
CA LEU A 12 17.12 35.02 34.94
C LEU A 12 16.20 33.86 34.56
N ALA A 13 15.00 34.20 34.11
CA ALA A 13 14.11 33.30 33.41
C ALA A 13 14.67 33.03 32.01
N CYS A 14 15.21 31.83 31.76
CA CYS A 14 15.46 31.23 30.45
C CYS A 14 16.01 29.82 30.74
N CYS A 15 15.21 28.74 30.80
CA CYS A 15 14.79 27.98 29.62
C CYS A 15 13.77 26.92 30.06
N THR A 16 12.55 27.32 30.44
CA THR A 16 11.41 26.40 30.52
C THR A 16 10.72 26.33 29.16
N LEU A 17 11.44 25.83 28.15
CA LEU A 17 10.90 25.49 26.82
C LEU A 17 11.75 24.36 26.21
N PHE A 18 11.99 23.27 26.93
CA PHE A 18 12.11 21.98 26.25
C PHE A 18 10.70 21.53 25.90
N GLY A 19 10.13 22.23 24.93
CA GLY A 19 8.90 21.83 24.28
C GLY A 19 9.09 20.43 23.72
N CYS A 20 8.16 19.55 24.04
CA CYS A 20 7.82 18.39 23.24
C CYS A 20 7.39 18.86 21.83
N GLN A 21 8.33 19.37 21.04
CA GLN A 21 8.16 19.51 19.60
C GLN A 21 8.91 18.36 18.94
N ARG A 22 8.41 17.16 19.23
CA ARG A 22 8.49 16.07 18.27
C ARG A 22 7.55 16.48 17.15
N CYS A 23 8.09 17.24 16.19
CA CYS A 23 7.45 17.44 14.91
C CYS A 23 7.09 16.05 14.39
N SER A 24 5.79 15.77 14.39
CA SER A 24 5.21 14.63 13.68
C SER A 24 5.35 14.94 12.19
N GLY A 25 6.58 14.93 11.70
CA GLY A 25 6.85 14.92 10.27
C GLY A 25 6.20 13.66 9.73
N ASN A 26 5.37 13.81 8.71
CA ASN A 26 4.89 12.66 7.95
C ASN A 26 6.15 11.87 7.51
N PRO A 27 6.34 10.60 7.91
CA PRO A 27 7.52 9.81 7.55
C PRO A 27 7.70 9.61 6.03
N TYR A 28 6.76 10.15 5.23
CA TYR A 28 6.70 10.09 3.78
C TYR A 28 6.97 11.44 3.09
N GLN A 29 7.40 12.48 3.81
CA GLN A 29 7.73 13.77 3.18
C GLN A 29 8.97 13.63 2.28
N GLY A 30 8.78 13.69 0.95
CA GLY A 30 9.81 13.45 -0.06
C GLY A 30 9.82 12.03 -0.65
N ASP A 31 8.82 11.21 -0.34
CA ASP A 31 8.68 9.86 -0.85
C ASP A 31 8.10 9.87 -2.27
N ALA A 32 8.88 9.40 -3.25
CA ALA A 32 8.46 9.37 -4.66
C ALA A 32 7.17 8.53 -4.88
N ILE A 33 6.93 7.52 -4.04
CA ILE A 33 5.72 6.67 -4.13
C ILE A 33 4.48 7.45 -3.70
N LEU A 34 4.62 8.33 -2.70
CA LEU A 34 3.51 9.04 -2.05
C LEU A 34 3.40 10.51 -2.44
N ALA A 35 4.24 10.98 -3.37
CA ALA A 35 4.32 12.39 -3.77
C ALA A 35 2.98 12.96 -4.28
N ASP A 36 2.17 12.12 -4.93
CA ASP A 36 0.83 12.45 -5.46
C ASP A 36 -0.25 11.52 -4.88
N ALA A 37 -0.03 10.99 -3.68
CA ALA A 37 -1.00 10.10 -3.06
C ALA A 37 -2.15 10.88 -2.43
N ALA A 38 -3.38 10.59 -2.86
CA ALA A 38 -4.57 10.94 -2.09
C ALA A 38 -4.58 10.18 -0.75
N ALA A 39 -5.29 10.72 0.25
CA ALA A 39 -5.50 10.05 1.53
C ALA A 39 -6.10 8.64 1.31
N ALA A 40 -5.79 7.68 2.18
CA ALA A 40 -6.37 6.36 2.06
C ALA A 40 -7.87 6.39 2.45
N PRO A 41 -8.76 5.80 1.64
CA PRO A 41 -10.16 5.64 2.01
C PRO A 41 -10.28 4.64 3.17
N SER A 42 -11.34 4.78 3.97
CA SER A 42 -11.62 3.84 5.04
C SER A 42 -12.16 2.54 4.46
N LEU A 43 -11.35 1.48 4.46
CA LEU A 43 -11.74 0.13 4.00
C LEU A 43 -12.27 -0.76 5.13
N GLU A 44 -12.53 -0.17 6.30
CA GLU A 44 -13.13 -0.88 7.43
C GLU A 44 -14.65 -0.81 7.38
N PRO A 45 -15.36 -1.78 8.01
CA PRO A 45 -16.81 -1.72 8.14
C PRO A 45 -17.24 -0.37 8.71
N THR A 46 -18.23 0.25 8.08
CA THR A 46 -18.75 1.56 8.46
C THR A 46 -20.27 1.50 8.56
N ASP A 47 -20.83 2.21 9.52
CA ASP A 47 -22.27 2.42 9.65
C ASP A 47 -22.79 3.51 8.69
N GLN A 48 -21.89 4.12 7.91
CA GLN A 48 -22.29 5.12 6.91
C GLN A 48 -23.15 4.47 5.83
N PRO A 49 -24.26 5.12 5.44
CA PRO A 49 -25.12 4.60 4.40
C PRO A 49 -24.38 4.57 3.06
N ILE A 50 -24.56 3.48 2.32
CA ILE A 50 -24.06 3.35 0.95
C ILE A 50 -24.66 4.50 0.11
N PRO A 51 -23.90 5.20 -0.75
CA PRO A 51 -24.47 6.26 -1.58
C PRO A 51 -25.56 5.73 -2.52
N GLU A 52 -26.61 6.51 -2.72
CA GLU A 52 -27.82 6.11 -3.46
C GLU A 52 -27.52 5.63 -4.90
N ALA A 53 -26.49 6.19 -5.54
CA ALA A 53 -26.05 5.78 -6.87
C ALA A 53 -25.69 4.28 -6.93
N PHE A 54 -24.93 3.77 -5.96
CA PHE A 54 -24.54 2.36 -5.88
C PHE A 54 -25.70 1.46 -5.44
N GLN A 55 -26.64 1.98 -4.64
CA GLN A 55 -27.83 1.21 -4.23
C GLN A 55 -28.80 0.98 -5.39
N LYS A 56 -28.96 1.98 -6.26
CA LYS A 56 -29.85 1.91 -7.43
C LYS A 56 -29.24 1.14 -8.60
N ASP A 57 -27.92 1.02 -8.63
CA ASP A 57 -27.23 0.24 -9.63
C ASP A 57 -27.32 -1.26 -9.31
N ALA A 58 -27.92 -2.02 -10.23
CA ALA A 58 -28.21 -3.43 -9.99
C ALA A 58 -26.94 -4.29 -9.83
N LEU A 59 -25.88 -4.05 -10.62
CA LEU A 59 -24.65 -4.84 -10.52
C LEU A 59 -23.88 -4.51 -9.25
N TRP A 60 -23.76 -3.23 -8.90
CA TRP A 60 -23.12 -2.83 -7.64
C TRP A 60 -23.87 -3.41 -6.45
N ASN A 61 -25.20 -3.28 -6.43
CA ASN A 61 -26.00 -3.79 -5.34
C ASN A 61 -25.91 -5.33 -5.23
N GLN A 62 -25.92 -6.04 -6.36
CA GLN A 62 -25.75 -7.49 -6.39
C GLN A 62 -24.36 -7.91 -5.88
N ALA A 63 -23.29 -7.34 -6.43
CA ALA A 63 -21.91 -7.64 -6.02
C ALA A 63 -21.64 -7.33 -4.54
N MET A 64 -22.25 -6.28 -4.00
CA MET A 64 -22.16 -5.96 -2.56
C MET A 64 -22.92 -6.96 -1.68
N GLN A 65 -24.00 -7.58 -2.18
CA GLN A 65 -24.82 -8.50 -1.40
C GLN A 65 -24.32 -9.94 -1.43
N SER A 66 -23.93 -10.44 -2.61
CA SER A 66 -23.49 -11.82 -2.77
C SER A 66 -22.03 -12.02 -2.40
N GLU A 67 -21.16 -11.06 -2.77
CA GLU A 67 -19.71 -11.21 -2.77
C GLU A 67 -19.20 -12.43 -3.58
N ASP A 68 -20.03 -12.96 -4.49
CA ASP A 68 -19.70 -14.11 -5.32
C ASP A 68 -18.78 -13.71 -6.47
N ASP A 69 -17.83 -14.58 -6.83
CA ASP A 69 -16.83 -14.30 -7.87
C ASP A 69 -17.45 -13.94 -9.24
N ILE A 70 -18.60 -14.53 -9.58
CA ILE A 70 -19.31 -14.27 -10.84
C ILE A 70 -19.86 -12.83 -10.87
N ASP A 71 -20.39 -12.36 -9.74
CA ASP A 71 -20.96 -11.02 -9.63
C ASP A 71 -19.86 -9.96 -9.59
N LEU A 72 -18.75 -10.25 -8.89
CA LEU A 72 -17.55 -9.43 -8.90
C LEU A 72 -16.92 -9.34 -10.30
N ALA A 73 -16.87 -10.44 -11.05
CA ALA A 73 -16.35 -10.46 -12.41
C ALA A 73 -17.25 -9.66 -13.36
N SER A 74 -18.57 -9.80 -13.22
CA SER A 74 -19.54 -9.02 -14.01
C SER A 74 -19.43 -7.52 -13.73
N LEU A 75 -19.16 -7.15 -12.47
CA LEU A 75 -18.90 -5.78 -12.10
C LEU A 75 -17.58 -5.28 -12.69
N ALA A 76 -16.51 -6.07 -12.61
CA ALA A 76 -15.19 -5.71 -13.13
C ALA A 76 -15.18 -5.53 -14.65
N ASP A 77 -15.89 -6.38 -15.39
CA ASP A 77 -16.09 -6.26 -16.84
C ASP A 77 -16.75 -4.92 -17.22
N ARG A 78 -17.75 -4.48 -16.45
CA ARG A 78 -18.44 -3.21 -16.71
C ARG A 78 -17.60 -1.99 -16.35
N GLU A 79 -17.01 -1.98 -15.16
CA GLU A 79 -16.37 -0.78 -14.60
C GLU A 79 -14.92 -0.60 -15.09
N GLY A 80 -14.24 -1.71 -15.40
CA GLY A 80 -12.79 -1.72 -15.56
C GLY A 80 -12.05 -1.28 -14.29
N ALA A 81 -10.72 -1.27 -14.34
CA ALA A 81 -9.91 -0.89 -13.20
C ALA A 81 -10.10 0.59 -12.80
N SER A 82 -10.28 1.49 -13.76
CA SER A 82 -10.48 2.91 -13.47
C SER A 82 -11.76 3.17 -12.66
N GLY A 83 -12.90 2.61 -13.09
CA GLY A 83 -14.17 2.79 -12.38
C GLY A 83 -14.15 2.17 -10.98
N LEU A 84 -13.49 1.01 -10.84
CA LEU A 84 -13.30 0.36 -9.55
C LEU A 84 -12.38 1.17 -8.62
N LEU A 85 -11.35 1.83 -9.12
CA LEU A 85 -10.51 2.72 -8.31
C LEU A 85 -11.29 3.95 -7.84
N ASP A 86 -12.14 4.55 -8.68
CA ASP A 86 -13.00 5.66 -8.27
C ASP A 86 -13.98 5.21 -7.16
N ALA A 87 -14.55 4.02 -7.29
CA ALA A 87 -15.41 3.44 -6.27
C ALA A 87 -14.64 3.06 -4.98
N LEU A 88 -13.36 2.69 -5.09
CA LEU A 88 -12.49 2.41 -3.96
C LEU A 88 -12.36 3.62 -3.03
N GLU A 89 -12.25 4.82 -3.61
CA GLU A 89 -12.12 6.08 -2.86
C GLU A 89 -13.39 6.43 -2.04
N VAL A 90 -14.54 5.85 -2.37
CA VAL A 90 -15.76 5.97 -1.54
C VAL A 90 -15.58 5.27 -0.19
N GLY A 91 -14.79 4.20 -0.15
CA GLY A 91 -14.57 3.40 1.06
C GLY A 91 -15.80 2.60 1.52
N GLY A 92 -15.74 2.12 2.75
CA GLY A 92 -16.77 1.28 3.35
C GLY A 92 -17.03 0.01 2.54
N LYS A 93 -18.30 -0.39 2.45
CA LYS A 93 -18.71 -1.57 1.68
C LYS A 93 -18.44 -1.42 0.19
N VAL A 94 -18.68 -0.23 -0.38
CA VAL A 94 -18.43 0.05 -1.80
C VAL A 94 -16.96 -0.15 -2.12
N GLY A 95 -16.07 0.46 -1.33
CA GLY A 95 -14.64 0.33 -1.53
C GLY A 95 -14.12 -1.10 -1.31
N GLN A 96 -14.69 -1.84 -0.35
CA GLN A 96 -14.37 -3.27 -0.17
C GLN A 96 -14.76 -4.11 -1.39
N THR A 97 -15.98 -3.92 -1.91
CA THR A 97 -16.45 -4.62 -3.12
C THR A 97 -15.61 -4.23 -4.33
N ALA A 98 -15.26 -2.96 -4.48
CA ALA A 98 -14.39 -2.49 -5.56
C ALA A 98 -13.00 -3.14 -5.50
N LEU A 99 -12.40 -3.19 -4.31
CA LEU A 99 -11.09 -3.81 -4.08
C LEU A 99 -11.10 -5.33 -4.38
N ALA A 100 -12.22 -5.99 -4.08
CA ALA A 100 -12.42 -7.42 -4.33
C ALA A 100 -12.63 -7.74 -5.82
N ALA A 101 -13.34 -6.87 -6.54
CA ALA A 101 -13.57 -7.02 -7.99
C ALA A 101 -12.34 -6.67 -8.84
N LEU A 102 -11.46 -5.79 -8.33
CA LEU A 102 -10.33 -5.24 -9.07
C LEU A 102 -9.42 -6.28 -9.77
N PRO A 103 -9.07 -7.44 -9.16
CA PRO A 103 -8.26 -8.46 -9.83
C PRO A 103 -8.90 -9.10 -11.06
N MET A 104 -10.22 -8.96 -11.21
CA MET A 104 -10.99 -9.56 -12.31
C MET A 104 -11.11 -8.63 -13.52
N ALA A 105 -10.66 -7.37 -13.42
CA ALA A 105 -10.67 -6.44 -14.54
C ALA A 105 -9.55 -6.77 -15.55
N ASP A 106 -9.86 -6.70 -16.84
CA ASP A 106 -8.90 -6.96 -17.92
C ASP A 106 -7.70 -6.00 -17.90
N ASP A 107 -7.93 -4.76 -17.44
CA ASP A 107 -6.93 -3.69 -17.29
C ASP A 107 -6.43 -3.54 -15.84
N ALA A 108 -6.64 -4.52 -14.96
CA ALA A 108 -6.25 -4.47 -13.54
C ALA A 108 -4.82 -3.95 -13.23
N PRO A 109 -3.78 -4.24 -14.05
CA PRO A 109 -2.43 -3.71 -13.80
C PRO A 109 -2.34 -2.18 -13.69
N VAL A 110 -3.26 -1.41 -14.29
CA VAL A 110 -3.26 0.07 -14.16
C VAL A 110 -3.45 0.53 -12.71
N ALA A 111 -3.99 -0.34 -11.84
CA ALA A 111 -4.19 -0.04 -10.44
C ALA A 111 -2.92 -0.11 -9.60
N PHE A 112 -1.80 -0.66 -10.10
CA PHE A 112 -0.60 -0.88 -9.29
C PHE A 112 -0.08 0.39 -8.64
N ARG A 113 -0.12 1.54 -9.34
CA ARG A 113 0.27 2.82 -8.75
C ARG A 113 -0.56 3.13 -7.50
N ARG A 114 -1.89 3.13 -7.59
CA ARG A 114 -2.75 3.47 -6.44
C ARG A 114 -2.65 2.43 -5.33
N LEU A 115 -2.62 1.14 -5.68
CA LEU A 115 -2.46 0.06 -4.70
C LEU A 115 -1.13 0.14 -3.95
N SER A 116 -0.04 0.56 -4.61
CA SER A 116 1.27 0.78 -3.98
C SER A 116 1.22 1.89 -2.92
N GLN A 117 0.43 2.93 -3.14
CA GLN A 117 0.21 3.99 -2.16
C GLN A 117 -0.63 3.47 -1.00
N LEU A 118 -1.74 2.80 -1.31
CA LEU A 118 -2.67 2.27 -0.30
C LEU A 118 -2.00 1.25 0.63
N VAL A 119 -1.12 0.38 0.12
CA VAL A 119 -0.44 -0.61 0.96
C VAL A 119 0.53 0.04 1.96
N LEU A 120 1.02 1.26 1.67
CA LEU A 120 1.85 2.04 2.60
C LEU A 120 1.01 2.92 3.55
N LEU A 121 -0.17 3.36 3.10
CA LEU A 121 -1.05 4.26 3.86
C LEU A 121 -2.04 3.53 4.78
N THR A 122 -2.24 2.22 4.58
CA THR A 122 -3.14 1.39 5.39
C THR A 122 -2.39 0.51 6.37
N GLN A 123 -3.09 -0.02 7.38
CA GLN A 123 -2.55 -0.96 8.38
C GLN A 123 -3.57 -2.08 8.65
N GLY A 124 -3.13 -3.16 9.31
CA GLY A 124 -4.01 -4.23 9.77
C GLY A 124 -4.72 -4.97 8.63
N SER A 125 -6.02 -5.25 8.82
CA SER A 125 -6.87 -5.97 7.85
C SER A 125 -6.96 -5.27 6.50
N ALA A 126 -7.08 -3.95 6.47
CA ALA A 126 -7.11 -3.18 5.24
C ALA A 126 -5.82 -3.35 4.42
N GLN A 127 -4.66 -3.26 5.08
CA GLN A 127 -3.36 -3.45 4.43
C GLN A 127 -3.19 -4.86 3.87
N GLN A 128 -3.67 -5.87 4.60
CA GLN A 128 -3.68 -7.24 4.14
C GLN A 128 -4.57 -7.44 2.90
N ARG A 129 -5.78 -6.85 2.88
CA ARG A 129 -6.67 -6.91 1.70
C ARG A 129 -6.01 -6.26 0.49
N VAL A 130 -5.46 -5.06 0.63
CA VAL A 130 -4.75 -4.37 -0.46
C VAL A 130 -3.59 -5.21 -0.98
N MET A 131 -2.77 -5.79 -0.09
CA MET A 131 -1.66 -6.66 -0.49
C MET A 131 -2.15 -7.91 -1.24
N GLN A 132 -3.25 -8.51 -0.78
CA GLN A 132 -3.83 -9.68 -1.45
C GLN A 132 -4.32 -9.32 -2.86
N THR A 133 -4.96 -8.16 -3.03
CA THR A 133 -5.36 -7.65 -4.35
C THR A 133 -4.15 -7.46 -5.26
N ILE A 134 -3.05 -6.86 -4.77
CA ILE A 134 -1.81 -6.72 -5.55
C ILE A 134 -1.28 -8.08 -5.99
N PHE A 135 -1.24 -9.06 -5.08
CA PHE A 135 -0.80 -10.42 -5.38
C PHE A 135 -1.67 -11.04 -6.48
N SER A 136 -2.99 -10.98 -6.34
CA SER A 136 -3.94 -11.57 -7.30
C SER A 136 -3.81 -10.93 -8.69
N ILE A 137 -3.65 -9.61 -8.79
CA ILE A 137 -3.41 -8.95 -10.08
C ILE A 137 -2.08 -9.41 -10.70
N ALA A 138 -1.03 -9.52 -9.89
CA ALA A 138 0.30 -9.88 -10.36
C ALA A 138 0.47 -11.36 -10.74
N GLU A 139 -0.39 -12.23 -10.22
CA GLU A 139 -0.40 -13.67 -10.56
C GLU A 139 -1.10 -13.92 -11.90
N THR A 140 -2.03 -13.05 -12.30
CA THR A 140 -2.75 -13.16 -13.56
C THR A 140 -1.81 -12.95 -14.75
N PRO A 141 -1.74 -13.88 -15.71
CA PRO A 141 -0.94 -13.71 -16.93
C PRO A 141 -1.40 -12.47 -17.71
N ILE A 142 -0.52 -11.48 -17.85
CA ILE A 142 -0.80 -10.26 -18.60
C ILE A 142 -0.99 -10.63 -20.07
N HIS A 143 -2.22 -10.44 -20.59
CA HIS A 143 -2.49 -10.55 -22.01
C HIS A 143 -1.63 -9.52 -22.75
N ARG A 144 -0.88 -9.96 -23.77
CA ARG A 144 0.09 -9.12 -24.50
C ARG A 144 -0.62 -7.94 -25.20
N GLY A 145 -0.71 -6.82 -24.50
CA GLY A 145 -1.03 -5.50 -25.01
C GLY A 145 0.08 -4.50 -24.63
N GLU A 146 0.03 -3.31 -25.22
CA GLU A 146 0.92 -2.20 -24.89
C GLU A 146 0.88 -1.93 -23.37
N PRO A 147 2.01 -1.61 -22.70
CA PRO A 147 2.02 -1.36 -21.26
C PRO A 147 1.05 -0.22 -20.92
N ILE A 148 -0.01 -0.55 -20.15
CA ILE A 148 -1.08 0.40 -19.78
C ILE A 148 -0.71 1.21 -18.52
N ASP A 149 0.36 0.84 -17.81
CA ASP A 149 0.78 1.50 -16.58
C ASP A 149 2.13 2.22 -16.75
N ASP A 150 2.11 3.55 -16.65
CA ASP A 150 3.27 4.46 -16.71
C ASP A 150 4.22 4.30 -15.48
N GLY A 151 4.74 3.10 -15.25
CA GLY A 151 5.66 2.81 -14.15
C GLY A 151 5.00 2.56 -12.78
N GLY A 152 3.68 2.41 -12.67
CA GLY A 152 3.04 2.01 -11.42
C GLY A 152 3.47 0.64 -10.91
N ALA A 153 3.79 -0.32 -11.79
CA ALA A 153 4.38 -1.60 -11.42
C ALA A 153 5.76 -1.44 -10.74
N GLU A 154 6.58 -0.51 -11.21
CA GLU A 154 7.86 -0.16 -10.59
C GLU A 154 7.65 0.46 -9.20
N LEU A 155 6.73 1.43 -9.08
CA LEU A 155 6.37 2.03 -7.80
C LEU A 155 5.82 0.99 -6.81
N CYS A 156 5.04 0.03 -7.31
CA CYS A 156 4.53 -1.09 -6.52
C CYS A 156 5.67 -1.99 -6.04
N ALA A 157 6.61 -2.38 -6.90
CA ALA A 157 7.78 -3.14 -6.50
C ALA A 157 8.62 -2.40 -5.43
N MET A 158 8.78 -1.08 -5.54
CA MET A 158 9.45 -0.25 -4.53
C MET A 158 8.70 -0.27 -3.19
N ALA A 159 7.37 -0.11 -3.20
CA ALA A 159 6.54 -0.16 -2.01
C ALA A 159 6.62 -1.52 -1.30
N LEU A 160 6.54 -2.62 -2.07
CA LEU A 160 6.68 -3.98 -1.56
C LEU A 160 8.07 -4.21 -0.96
N THR A 161 9.13 -3.77 -1.64
CA THR A 161 10.52 -3.87 -1.14
C THR A 161 10.68 -3.15 0.19
N ARG A 162 10.07 -1.97 0.34
CA ARG A 162 10.06 -1.23 1.60
C ARG A 162 9.38 -2.01 2.72
N LEU A 163 8.22 -2.64 2.45
CA LEU A 163 7.54 -3.48 3.44
C LEU A 163 8.39 -4.70 3.84
N VAL A 164 9.15 -5.26 2.90
CA VAL A 164 10.10 -6.35 3.19
C VAL A 164 11.22 -5.91 4.13
N GLN A 165 11.79 -4.72 3.88
CA GLN A 165 12.91 -4.17 4.64
C GLN A 165 12.51 -3.60 6.01
N ASP A 166 11.25 -3.19 6.19
CA ASP A 166 10.77 -2.69 7.48
C ASP A 166 10.62 -3.84 8.50
N SER A 167 11.39 -3.76 9.58
CA SER A 167 11.37 -4.73 10.68
C SER A 167 10.05 -4.75 11.44
N LYS A 168 9.26 -3.68 11.36
CA LYS A 168 7.93 -3.56 11.99
C LYS A 168 6.81 -4.24 11.21
N THR A 169 7.04 -4.57 9.93
CA THR A 169 6.05 -5.29 9.12
C THR A 169 5.73 -6.65 9.73
N PRO A 170 4.45 -7.03 9.89
CA PRO A 170 4.07 -8.36 10.36
C PRO A 170 4.60 -9.46 9.43
N ALA A 171 5.05 -10.58 10.01
CA ALA A 171 5.65 -11.68 9.24
C ALA A 171 4.75 -12.23 8.10
N PRO A 172 3.42 -12.40 8.27
CA PRO A 172 2.55 -12.83 7.17
C PRO A 172 2.54 -11.84 6.00
N LEU A 173 2.44 -10.54 6.29
CA LEU A 173 2.44 -9.50 5.26
C LEU A 173 3.80 -9.41 4.56
N ARG A 174 4.89 -9.54 5.31
CA ARG A 174 6.25 -9.60 4.77
C ARG A 174 6.43 -10.79 3.82
N SER A 175 5.94 -11.97 4.22
CA SER A 175 6.01 -13.18 3.39
C SER A 175 5.20 -13.04 2.11
N LEU A 176 4.01 -12.44 2.18
CA LEU A 176 3.18 -12.17 1.01
C LEU A 176 3.91 -11.19 0.07
N ALA A 177 4.45 -10.08 0.57
CA ALA A 177 5.23 -9.14 -0.23
C ALA A 177 6.43 -9.80 -0.94
N ILE A 178 7.19 -10.66 -0.26
CA ILE A 178 8.30 -11.41 -0.88
C ILE A 178 7.79 -12.33 -2.00
N SER A 179 6.66 -12.99 -1.79
CA SER A 179 6.06 -13.89 -2.77
C SER A 179 5.55 -13.12 -3.99
N THR A 180 4.87 -12.01 -3.76
CA THR A 180 4.41 -11.08 -4.79
C THR A 180 5.57 -10.58 -5.66
N LEU A 181 6.68 -10.14 -5.05
CA LEU A 181 7.87 -9.65 -5.76
C LEU A 181 8.54 -10.70 -6.68
N ARG A 182 8.20 -11.98 -6.52
CA ARG A 182 8.71 -13.07 -7.39
C ARG A 182 7.81 -13.34 -8.60
N LEU A 183 6.65 -12.71 -8.66
CA LEU A 183 5.71 -12.91 -9.77
C LEU A 183 6.23 -12.22 -11.05
N PRO A 184 5.83 -12.70 -12.24
CA PRO A 184 6.30 -12.16 -13.51
C PRO A 184 6.08 -10.65 -13.67
N ALA A 185 5.01 -10.11 -13.09
CA ALA A 185 4.70 -8.68 -13.13
C ALA A 185 5.77 -7.81 -12.45
N PHE A 186 6.55 -8.35 -11.51
CA PHE A 186 7.50 -7.58 -10.70
C PHE A 186 8.95 -8.02 -10.81
N VAL A 187 9.21 -9.25 -11.27
CA VAL A 187 10.57 -9.83 -11.27
C VAL A 187 11.61 -8.97 -12.00
N VAL A 188 11.19 -8.17 -12.98
CA VAL A 188 12.07 -7.27 -13.75
C VAL A 188 12.48 -6.01 -12.98
N PHE A 189 11.75 -5.63 -11.94
CA PHE A 189 11.99 -4.43 -11.13
C PHE A 189 12.76 -4.73 -9.83
N VAL A 190 12.99 -6.00 -9.53
CA VAL A 190 13.69 -6.43 -8.32
C VAL A 190 15.16 -6.66 -8.64
N ASP A 191 16.05 -5.88 -8.02
CA ASP A 191 17.48 -6.19 -8.06
C ASP A 191 17.74 -7.47 -7.24
N ALA A 192 18.29 -8.50 -7.90
CA ALA A 192 18.66 -9.77 -7.27
C ALA A 192 19.63 -9.60 -6.08
N SER A 193 20.37 -8.49 -6.00
CA SER A 193 21.27 -8.16 -4.89
C SER A 193 20.53 -7.66 -3.63
N THR A 194 19.29 -7.19 -3.77
CA THR A 194 18.46 -6.62 -2.69
C THR A 194 17.47 -7.61 -2.09
N ASN A 195 17.38 -8.82 -2.66
CA ASN A 195 16.50 -9.88 -2.17
C ASN A 195 17.13 -10.54 -0.93
N PRO A 196 16.55 -10.45 0.28
CA PRO A 196 17.12 -11.04 1.49
C PRO A 196 17.13 -12.58 1.50
N MET A 197 16.69 -13.22 0.40
CA MET A 197 16.65 -14.67 0.23
C MET A 197 17.40 -15.18 -1.02
N THR A 198 18.20 -14.37 -1.71
CA THR A 198 19.21 -14.95 -2.63
C THR A 198 20.19 -15.73 -1.76
N PRO A 199 20.29 -17.07 -1.89
CA PRO A 199 21.37 -17.78 -1.20
C PRO A 199 22.66 -17.15 -1.69
N GLY A 200 23.44 -16.59 -0.75
CA GLY A 200 24.69 -15.91 -1.08
C GLY A 200 25.49 -16.78 -2.05
N ALA A 201 25.98 -16.16 -3.13
CA ALA A 201 26.89 -16.84 -4.04
C ALA A 201 27.96 -17.56 -3.20
N PRO A 202 28.23 -18.85 -3.45
CA PRO A 202 29.22 -19.57 -2.67
C PRO A 202 30.55 -18.79 -2.72
N PRO A 203 31.20 -18.53 -1.58
CA PRO A 203 32.50 -17.88 -1.60
C PRO A 203 33.49 -18.80 -2.30
N GLY A 204 33.91 -18.41 -3.49
CA GLY A 204 35.02 -19.06 -4.19
C GLY A 204 34.63 -19.76 -5.49
N SER A 205 34.23 -19.01 -6.51
CA SER A 205 34.65 -19.33 -7.87
C SER A 205 35.85 -18.44 -8.20
N ALA A 206 37.02 -18.82 -7.66
CA ALA A 206 38.27 -18.27 -8.15
C ALA A 206 38.34 -18.56 -9.65
N SER A 207 38.44 -17.51 -10.45
CA SER A 207 38.83 -17.62 -11.85
C SER A 207 40.11 -18.43 -11.92
N VAL A 208 40.02 -19.63 -12.49
CA VAL A 208 41.20 -20.35 -12.94
C VAL A 208 41.62 -19.66 -14.23
N ASP A 209 42.56 -18.73 -14.09
CA ASP A 209 43.40 -18.31 -15.21
C ASP A 209 44.14 -19.55 -15.72
N GLY A 210 43.89 -19.93 -16.96
CA GLY A 210 44.65 -20.94 -17.68
C GLY A 210 45.26 -20.31 -18.93
N PRO A 211 46.57 -20.49 -19.18
CA PRO A 211 47.25 -19.97 -20.37
C PRO A 211 46.79 -20.62 -21.68
#